data_AF-A0A523DIL1-F1
#
_entry.id   AF-A0A523DIL1-F1
#
_cell.length_a   1.000
_cell.length_b   1.000
_cell.length_c   1.000
_cell.angle_alpha   90.00
_cell.angle_beta   90.00
_cell.angle_gamma   90.00
#
_symmetry.space_group_name_H-M   'P 1'
#
loop_
_entity.id
_entity.type
_entity.pdbx_description
1 polymer ?
#
loop_
_entity_poly.entity_id
_entity_poly.type
_entity_poly.pdbx_seq_one_letter_code
_entity_poly.pdbx_strand_id
1 'polypeptide(L)'
;MSRTHRNVAGLLVDARRSLTVADSIRTNFYREEFLKHQECLQRQRECYSECTIAEMEAALRRVMARVDELCVRGDADVDLVVSRLLRTFDGVTKLSAWSEPTNTN
;
A
#
# COMPACT_ATOMS: atom_id res chain seq x y z
N MET A 1 -18.63 8.11 -48.52
CA MET A 1 -17.57 7.57 -47.63
C MET A 1 -17.44 8.52 -46.43
N SER A 2 -18.20 8.28 -45.36
CA SER A 2 -18.24 9.18 -44.19
C SER A 2 -17.11 8.81 -43.23
N ARG A 3 -16.13 9.71 -43.08
CA ARG A 3 -15.02 9.58 -42.14
C ARG A 3 -15.54 9.75 -40.71
N THR A 4 -15.53 8.66 -39.95
CA THR A 4 -15.73 8.68 -38.50
C THR A 4 -14.51 9.35 -37.85
N HIS A 5 -14.63 10.62 -37.48
CA HIS A 5 -13.69 11.27 -36.57
C HIS A 5 -13.84 10.61 -35.20
N ARG A 6 -13.06 9.55 -34.98
CA ARG A 6 -12.95 8.85 -33.70
C ARG A 6 -12.39 9.88 -32.71
N ASN A 7 -13.21 10.33 -31.76
CA ASN A 7 -12.86 11.33 -30.76
C ASN A 7 -11.85 10.72 -29.78
N VAL A 8 -10.56 10.81 -30.14
CA VAL A 8 -9.41 10.34 -29.35
C VAL A 8 -9.23 11.15 -28.05
N ALA A 9 -9.73 12.39 -28.00
CA ALA A 9 -9.60 13.24 -26.82
C ALA A 9 -10.48 12.75 -25.65
N GLY A 10 -11.70 12.29 -25.93
CA GLY A 10 -12.58 11.71 -24.91
C GLY A 10 -12.00 10.43 -24.28
N LEU A 11 -11.40 9.57 -25.10
CA LEU A 11 -10.78 8.31 -24.67
C LEU A 11 -9.56 8.50 -23.76
N LEU A 12 -8.75 9.53 -24.02
CA LEU A 12 -7.57 9.86 -23.21
C LEU A 12 -7.94 10.47 -21.84
N VAL A 13 -9.01 11.27 -21.78
CA VAL A 13 -9.50 11.86 -20.51
C VAL A 13 -10.11 10.78 -19.63
N ASP A 14 -10.86 9.83 -20.21
CA ASP A 14 -11.49 8.72 -19.49
C ASP A 14 -10.45 7.73 -18.93
N ALA A 15 -9.42 7.42 -19.73
CA ALA A 15 -8.30 6.59 -19.29
C ALA A 15 -7.52 7.23 -18.13
N ARG A 16 -7.23 8.54 -18.22
CA ARG A 16 -6.55 9.28 -17.14
C ARG A 16 -7.36 9.29 -15.85
N ARG A 17 -8.69 9.48 -15.94
CA ARG A 17 -9.57 9.48 -14.77
C ARG A 17 -9.67 8.08 -14.14
N SER A 18 -9.76 7.05 -14.97
CA SER A 18 -9.78 5.65 -14.53
C SER A 18 -8.47 5.23 -13.85
N LEU A 19 -7.31 5.67 -14.38
CA LEU A 19 -6.00 5.48 -13.74
C LEU A 19 -5.94 6.16 -12.37
N THR A 20 -6.39 7.42 -12.26
CA THR A 20 -6.37 8.13 -10.97
C THR A 20 -7.27 7.50 -9.90
N VAL A 21 -8.41 6.92 -10.28
CA VAL A 21 -9.30 6.21 -9.34
C VAL A 21 -8.69 4.87 -8.93
N ALA A 22 -8.13 4.11 -9.88
CA ALA A 22 -7.46 2.85 -9.58
C ALA A 22 -6.22 3.06 -8.67
N ASP A 23 -5.44 4.12 -8.92
CA ASP A 23 -4.29 4.48 -8.08
C ASP A 23 -4.74 4.94 -6.69
N SER A 24 -5.85 5.67 -6.57
CA SER A 24 -6.42 6.03 -5.27
C SER A 24 -6.90 4.80 -4.47
N ILE A 25 -7.57 3.83 -5.12
CA ILE A 25 -8.01 2.59 -4.47
C ILE A 25 -6.80 1.77 -4.01
N ARG A 26 -5.77 1.69 -4.85
CA ARG A 26 -4.53 0.94 -4.58
C ARG A 26 -3.71 1.55 -3.45
N THR A 27 -3.56 2.88 -3.45
CA THR A 27 -2.92 3.62 -2.36
C THR A 27 -3.65 3.37 -1.05
N ASN A 28 -4.98 3.39 -1.08
CA ASN A 28 -5.79 3.12 0.11
C ASN A 28 -5.59 1.69 0.63
N PHE A 29 -5.55 0.69 -0.25
CA PHE A 29 -5.24 -0.69 0.13
C PHE A 29 -3.87 -0.79 0.81
N TYR A 30 -2.81 -0.24 0.21
CA TYR A 30 -1.47 -0.30 0.82
C TYR A 30 -1.41 0.42 2.17
N ARG A 31 -2.08 1.55 2.28
CA ARG A 31 -2.18 2.31 3.53
C ARG A 31 -2.86 1.48 4.62
N GLU A 32 -3.96 0.82 4.30
CA GLU A 32 -4.66 -0.08 5.23
C GLU A 32 -3.77 -1.24 5.69
N GLU A 33 -2.98 -1.84 4.79
CA GLU A 33 -2.06 -2.92 5.15
C GLU A 33 -0.96 -2.45 6.11
N PHE A 34 -0.38 -1.26 5.91
CA PHE A 34 0.61 -0.70 6.84
C PHE A 34 -0.01 -0.31 8.20
N LEU A 35 -1.26 0.14 8.21
CA LEU A 35 -1.98 0.40 9.47
C LEU A 35 -2.17 -0.89 10.27
N LYS A 36 -2.51 -2.02 9.63
CA LYS A 36 -2.60 -3.32 10.31
C LYS A 36 -1.28 -3.74 10.96
N HIS A 37 -0.15 -3.50 10.28
CA HIS A 37 1.19 -3.73 10.84
C HIS A 37 1.45 -2.86 12.07
N GLN A 38 1.06 -1.58 12.02
CA GLN A 38 1.20 -0.65 13.16
C GLN A 38 0.33 -1.09 14.36
N GLU A 39 -0.92 -1.48 14.12
CA GLU A 39 -1.79 -1.96 15.20
C GLU A 39 -1.27 -3.26 15.83
N CYS A 40 -0.76 -4.19 15.03
CA CYS A 40 -0.15 -5.42 15.54
C CYS A 40 1.07 -5.13 16.42
N LEU A 41 1.93 -4.21 15.97
CA LEU A 41 3.08 -3.77 16.76
C LEU A 41 2.65 -3.18 18.10
N GLN A 42 1.57 -2.39 18.13
CA GLN A 42 0.99 -1.85 19.35
C GLN A 42 0.43 -2.94 20.28
N ARG A 43 -0.20 -3.99 19.73
CA ARG A 43 -0.67 -5.14 20.53
C ARG A 43 0.49 -5.96 21.11
N GLN A 44 1.64 -6.01 20.44
CA GLN A 44 2.84 -6.74 20.87
C GLN A 44 3.85 -5.86 21.60
N ARG A 45 3.47 -4.64 21.99
CA ARG A 45 4.39 -3.64 22.49
C ARG A 45 5.18 -4.09 23.72
N GLU A 46 4.57 -4.91 24.58
CA GLU A 46 5.21 -5.50 25.76
C GLU A 46 6.27 -6.56 25.43
N CYS A 47 6.24 -7.13 24.22
CA CYS A 47 7.19 -8.15 23.76
C CYS A 47 8.47 -7.54 23.16
N TYR A 48 8.51 -6.23 22.94
CA TYR A 48 9.63 -5.52 22.33
C TYR A 48 10.12 -4.39 23.22
N SER A 49 11.36 -3.95 22.99
CA SER A 49 11.84 -2.73 23.63
C SER A 49 11.11 -1.50 23.06
N GLU A 50 10.90 -0.46 23.87
CA GLU A 50 10.34 0.82 23.39
C GLU A 50 11.17 1.42 22.24
N CYS A 51 12.49 1.18 22.22
CA CYS A 51 13.36 1.59 21.11
C CYS A 51 12.99 0.86 19.81
N THR A 52 12.80 -0.46 19.87
CA THR A 52 12.39 -1.27 18.71
C THR A 52 11.03 -0.84 18.17
N ILE A 53 10.07 -0.55 19.07
CA ILE A 53 8.75 -0.03 18.70
C ILE A 53 8.87 1.31 17.99
N ALA A 54 9.61 2.25 18.57
CA ALA A 54 9.80 3.58 18.00
C ALA A 54 10.47 3.53 16.60
N GLU A 55 11.48 2.67 16.43
CA GLU A 55 12.15 2.48 15.14
C GLU A 55 11.22 1.88 14.08
N MET A 56 10.45 0.85 14.43
CA MET A 56 9.49 0.23 13.51
C MET A 56 8.37 1.19 13.11
N GLU A 57 7.82 1.96 14.06
CA GLU A 57 6.83 2.97 13.73
C GLU A 57 7.41 4.09 12.85
N ALA A 58 8.64 4.53 13.11
CA ALA A 58 9.30 5.51 12.27
C ALA A 58 9.53 4.97 10.84
N ALA A 59 9.88 3.69 10.71
CA ALA A 59 10.01 3.03 9.42
C ALA A 59 8.65 2.93 8.69
N LEU A 60 7.58 2.52 9.38
CA LEU A 60 6.22 2.47 8.82
C LEU A 60 5.76 3.83 8.32
N ARG A 61 5.96 4.90 9.12
CA ARG A 61 5.62 6.28 8.72
C ARG A 61 6.36 6.72 7.46
N ARG A 62 7.68 6.46 7.38
CA ARG A 62 8.49 6.79 6.19
C ARG A 62 8.02 6.05 4.95
N VAL A 63 7.63 4.78 5.11
CA VAL A 63 7.16 3.97 3.99
C VAL A 63 5.79 4.41 3.50
N MET A 64 4.84 4.72 4.39
CA MET A 64 3.55 5.30 3.98
C MET A 64 3.75 6.61 3.21
N ALA A 65 4.61 7.51 3.71
CA ALA A 65 4.93 8.75 2.99
C ALA A 65 5.55 8.49 1.61
N ARG A 66 6.39 7.45 1.48
CA ARG A 66 6.99 7.08 0.20
C ARG A 66 5.99 6.46 -0.76
N VAL A 67 5.04 5.66 -0.27
CA VAL A 67 3.93 5.13 -1.07
C VAL A 67 3.10 6.28 -1.62
N ASP A 68 2.73 7.24 -0.76
CA ASP A 68 1.96 8.42 -1.16
C ASP A 68 2.69 9.22 -2.27
N GLU A 69 3.99 9.46 -2.12
CA GLU A 69 4.81 10.13 -3.15
C GLU A 69 4.85 9.38 -4.49
N LEU A 70 5.02 8.06 -4.45
CA LEU A 70 5.11 7.22 -5.65
C LEU A 70 3.76 7.17 -6.38
N CYS A 71 2.65 7.11 -5.64
CA CYS A 71 1.30 7.17 -6.20
C CYS A 71 0.99 8.52 -6.84
N VAL A 72 1.44 9.64 -6.25
CA VAL A 72 1.29 10.98 -6.85
C VAL A 72 2.11 11.12 -8.14
N ARG A 73 3.26 10.44 -8.24
CA ARG A 73 4.11 10.48 -9.44
C ARG A 73 3.62 9.59 -10.59
N GLY A 74 2.67 8.68 -10.35
CA GLY A 74 2.17 7.75 -11.37
C GLY A 74 3.25 6.79 -11.87
N ASP A 75 4.16 6.39 -10.99
CA ASP A 75 5.29 5.53 -11.35
C ASP A 75 4.83 4.07 -11.52
N ALA A 76 5.27 3.41 -12.59
CA ALA A 76 4.84 2.05 -12.92
C ALA A 76 5.37 0.99 -11.92
N ASP A 77 6.41 1.33 -11.16
CA ASP A 77 7.09 0.41 -10.24
C ASP A 77 6.53 0.44 -8.80
N VAL A 78 5.48 1.24 -8.53
CA VAL A 78 4.85 1.36 -7.20
C VAL A 78 4.52 -0.03 -6.63
N ASP A 79 3.87 -0.87 -7.42
CA ASP A 79 3.40 -2.18 -6.96
C ASP A 79 4.56 -3.09 -6.52
N LEU A 80 5.66 -3.07 -7.26
CA LEU A 80 6.84 -3.89 -6.96
C LEU A 80 7.52 -3.38 -5.67
N VAL A 81 7.67 -2.07 -5.54
CA VAL A 81 8.29 -1.43 -4.38
C VAL A 81 7.47 -1.70 -3.13
N VAL A 82 6.16 -1.45 -3.17
CA VAL A 82 5.28 -1.61 -2.02
C VAL A 82 5.15 -3.09 -1.63
N SER A 83 5.05 -4.00 -2.60
CA SER A 83 4.99 -5.45 -2.33
C SER A 83 6.27 -6.01 -1.71
N ARG A 84 7.45 -5.43 -2.00
CA ARG A 84 8.71 -5.80 -1.32
C ARG A 84 8.75 -5.24 0.10
N LEU A 85 8.26 -4.02 0.31
CA LEU A 85 8.20 -3.39 1.62
C LEU A 85 7.26 -4.15 2.55
N LEU A 86 6.05 -4.49 2.10
CA LEU A 86 5.11 -5.29 2.89
C LEU A 86 5.72 -6.62 3.34
N ARG A 87 6.40 -7.35 2.45
CA ARG A 87 7.12 -8.59 2.82
C ARG A 87 8.24 -8.38 3.83
N THR A 88 8.95 -7.25 3.75
CA THR A 88 10.02 -6.93 4.69
C THR A 88 9.46 -6.66 6.08
N PHE A 89 8.37 -5.89 6.17
CA PHE A 89 7.69 -5.65 7.45
C PHE A 89 7.06 -6.92 8.00
N ASP A 90 6.44 -7.73 7.16
CA ASP A 90 5.86 -9.01 7.56
C ASP A 90 6.90 -9.96 8.16
N GLY A 91 8.13 -9.98 7.64
CA GLY A 91 9.24 -10.74 8.24
C GLY A 91 9.60 -10.29 9.67
N VAL A 92 9.30 -9.04 10.04
CA VAL A 92 9.60 -8.45 11.35
C VAL A 92 8.39 -8.51 12.29
N THR A 93 7.21 -8.10 11.83
CA THR A 93 5.97 -8.11 12.63
C THR A 93 5.35 -9.51 12.73
N LYS A 94 5.71 -10.41 11.80
CA LYS A 94 5.04 -11.69 11.56
C LYS A 94 3.53 -11.55 11.36
N LEU A 95 3.05 -10.39 10.91
CA LEU A 95 1.62 -10.07 10.85
C LEU A 95 0.83 -11.16 10.13
N SER A 96 1.35 -11.68 9.02
CA SER A 96 0.78 -12.77 8.24
C SER A 96 0.47 -14.01 9.09
N ALA A 97 1.38 -14.38 9.99
CA ALA A 97 1.23 -15.49 10.93
C ALA A 97 0.21 -15.20 12.05
N TRP A 98 -0.12 -13.93 12.32
CA TRP A 98 -1.17 -13.53 13.25
C TRP A 98 -2.54 -13.35 12.57
N SER A 99 -2.55 -13.20 11.24
CA SER A 99 -3.75 -13.05 10.42
C SER A 99 -4.25 -14.35 9.78
N GLU A 100 -3.59 -15.49 10.03
CA GLU A 100 -4.18 -16.78 9.69
C GLU A 100 -5.51 -16.95 10.45
N PRO A 101 -6.63 -17.19 9.75
CA PRO A 101 -7.88 -17.47 10.43
C PRO A 101 -7.73 -18.80 11.14
N THR A 102 -7.90 -18.77 12.45
CA THR A 102 -8.24 -19.94 13.27
C THR A 102 -9.54 -20.54 12.73
N ASN A 103 -9.47 -21.32 11.65
CA ASN A 103 -10.49 -22.30 11.31
C ASN A 103 -10.26 -23.51 12.22
N THR A 104 -10.60 -23.35 13.49
CA THR A 104 -10.99 -24.48 14.33
C THR A 104 -12.34 -24.96 13.83
N ASN A 105 -12.34 -26.07 13.10
CA ASN A 105 -13.49 -26.95 12.95
C ASN A 105 -13.15 -28.26 13.64
#